data_AF-A0AAV2PY12-F1
#
_entry.id   AF-A0AAV2PY12-F1
#
_cell.length_a   1.000
_cell.length_b   1.000
_cell.length_c   1.000
_cell.angle_alpha   90.00
_cell.angle_beta   90.00
_cell.angle_gamma   90.00
#
_symmetry.space_group_name_H-M   'P 1'
#
loop_
_entity.id
_entity.type
_entity.pdbx_description
1 polymer ?
#
loop_
_entity_poly.entity_id
_entity_poly.type
_entity_poly.pdbx_seq_one_letter_code
_entity_poly.pdbx_strand_id
1 'polypeptide(L)'
;MASTRNPLDHTLLLLLLTLVLQGLPISTTENESDFISETSHQITWGEEGVSTQDVYFDDSTPFNVTAVVGGRAKLECRVVNLGEKQDVTWIRRRDIHILSVGTHTYTSDERFKVVHPVGSDDWTLEIAPVTFRDEGVYECQVSSSPKISLPVLLAVETVKNGFLVANEVHGSDWERILIVTKQKNRLDDFSQINWFRDSVRLNYDSPRGGVSLEIEKTPVRTTSKILITAARAQDQGNYTCAPQYAGAASVMVYLVNGEEPAAVQTGSSMTVAVNQYLLDSVLLIMLILLLYQPT
;
A
#
# COMPACT_ATOMS: atom_id res chain seq x y z
N MET A 1 -0.65 -40.98 -63.82
CA MET A 1 -1.01 -39.61 -63.41
C MET A 1 -0.77 -39.50 -61.92
N ALA A 2 0.01 -38.49 -61.53
CA ALA A 2 0.74 -38.41 -60.27
C ALA A 2 -0.13 -38.12 -59.05
N SER A 3 0.26 -38.72 -57.92
CA SER A 3 -0.22 -38.44 -56.57
C SER A 3 0.50 -37.21 -56.01
N THR A 4 -0.18 -36.07 -55.92
CA THR A 4 0.30 -34.87 -55.21
C THR A 4 -0.25 -34.87 -53.78
N ARG A 5 0.56 -35.30 -52.81
CA ARG A 5 0.38 -34.95 -51.39
C ARG A 5 0.82 -33.49 -51.23
N ASN A 6 -0.11 -32.61 -50.85
CA ASN A 6 0.23 -31.25 -50.43
C ASN A 6 1.02 -31.31 -49.12
N PRO A 7 2.21 -30.70 -49.05
CA PRO A 7 2.92 -30.51 -47.79
C PRO A 7 2.30 -29.30 -47.09
N LEU A 8 1.31 -29.52 -46.23
CA LEU A 8 0.93 -28.54 -45.22
C LEU A 8 2.03 -28.50 -44.15
N ASP A 9 3.09 -27.78 -44.52
CA ASP A 9 3.68 -26.70 -43.74
C ASP A 9 4.16 -27.03 -42.31
N HIS A 10 5.22 -27.84 -42.23
CA HIS A 10 6.07 -27.95 -41.02
C HIS A 10 6.55 -26.58 -40.51
N THR A 11 6.64 -25.60 -41.40
CA THR A 11 6.95 -24.20 -41.13
C THR A 11 5.85 -23.51 -40.30
N LEU A 12 4.58 -23.88 -40.46
CA LEU A 12 3.47 -23.35 -39.65
C LEU A 12 3.49 -23.91 -38.22
N LEU A 13 3.85 -25.19 -38.05
CA LEU A 13 3.97 -25.82 -36.74
C LEU A 13 5.16 -25.26 -35.94
N LEU A 14 6.27 -24.94 -36.62
CA LEU A 14 7.44 -24.28 -36.03
C LEU A 14 7.18 -22.81 -35.66
N LEU A 15 6.38 -22.09 -36.46
CA LEU A 15 5.93 -20.72 -36.14
C LEU A 15 5.01 -20.67 -34.92
N LEU A 16 4.14 -21.67 -34.75
CA LEU A 16 3.27 -21.76 -33.57
C LEU A 16 4.04 -22.13 -32.28
N LEU A 17 5.11 -22.92 -32.39
CA LEU A 17 5.95 -23.30 -31.26
C LEU A 17 6.90 -22.18 -30.78
N THR A 18 7.36 -21.31 -31.67
CA THR A 18 8.21 -20.15 -31.31
C THR A 18 7.42 -19.02 -30.64
N LEU A 19 6.13 -18.87 -30.98
CA LEU A 19 5.22 -17.91 -30.34
C LEU A 19 4.86 -18.25 -28.88
N VAL A 20 5.02 -19.52 -28.45
CA VAL A 20 4.75 -19.94 -27.06
C VAL A 20 5.97 -19.76 -26.13
N LEU A 21 7.19 -19.65 -26.69
CA LEU A 21 8.43 -19.47 -25.91
C LEU A 21 8.85 -18.01 -25.72
N GLN A 22 8.23 -17.07 -26.45
CA GLN A 22 8.39 -15.64 -26.18
C GLN A 22 7.21 -15.22 -25.33
N GLY A 23 7.41 -15.19 -24.00
CA GLY A 23 6.43 -14.73 -23.02
C GLY A 23 6.06 -13.26 -23.20
N LEU A 24 5.32 -12.97 -24.27
CA LEU A 24 4.60 -11.72 -24.46
C LEU A 24 3.32 -11.80 -23.63
N PRO A 25 3.00 -10.74 -22.87
CA PRO A 25 1.78 -10.72 -22.09
C PRO A 25 0.61 -10.81 -23.07
N ILE A 26 -0.23 -11.83 -22.90
CA ILE A 26 -1.57 -11.81 -23.48
C ILE A 26 -2.28 -10.68 -22.73
N SER A 27 -2.28 -9.49 -23.32
CA SER A 27 -3.26 -8.47 -23.00
C SER A 27 -4.60 -9.02 -23.47
N THR A 28 -5.27 -9.78 -22.61
CA THR A 28 -6.72 -9.88 -22.70
C THR A 28 -7.23 -8.46 -22.47
N THR A 29 -7.47 -7.74 -23.56
CA THR A 29 -8.47 -6.68 -23.55
C THR A 29 -9.81 -7.37 -23.33
N GLU A 30 -10.05 -7.83 -22.10
CA GLU A 30 -11.40 -7.90 -21.60
C GLU A 30 -11.88 -6.47 -21.67
N ASN A 31 -12.89 -6.23 -22.50
CA ASN A 31 -13.57 -4.95 -22.64
C ASN A 31 -13.86 -4.41 -21.24
N GLU A 32 -13.07 -3.42 -20.82
CA GLU A 32 -13.32 -2.59 -19.64
C GLU A 32 -14.66 -1.83 -19.78
N SER A 33 -15.27 -1.87 -20.97
CA SER A 33 -16.60 -1.36 -21.30
C SER A 33 -17.76 -2.33 -21.04
N ASP A 34 -17.54 -3.63 -20.83
CA ASP A 34 -18.63 -4.60 -20.56
C ASP A 34 -18.80 -4.92 -19.06
N PHE A 35 -17.90 -4.47 -18.18
CA PHE A 35 -18.04 -4.60 -16.72
C PHE A 35 -18.64 -3.35 -16.05
N ILE A 36 -18.83 -2.25 -16.78
CA ILE A 36 -19.43 -0.99 -16.26
C ILE A 36 -20.94 -0.91 -16.55
N SER A 37 -21.55 -1.97 -17.09
CA SER A 37 -22.97 -1.97 -17.50
C SER A 37 -23.92 -2.76 -16.59
N GLU A 38 -23.56 -3.00 -15.33
CA GLU A 38 -24.53 -3.41 -14.29
C GLU A 38 -24.32 -2.52 -13.05
N THR A 39 -25.29 -1.62 -12.79
CA THR A 39 -25.40 -0.66 -11.66
C THR A 39 -24.83 0.76 -11.86
N SER A 40 -25.16 1.43 -12.98
CA SER A 40 -25.42 2.88 -12.88
C SER A 40 -26.77 3.07 -12.17
N HIS A 41 -26.79 2.85 -10.85
CA HIS A 41 -27.89 3.34 -10.04
C HIS A 41 -27.77 4.87 -10.04
N GLN A 42 -28.61 5.53 -10.83
CA GLN A 42 -28.70 6.98 -10.85
C GLN A 42 -29.06 7.45 -9.44
N ILE A 43 -28.16 8.23 -8.82
CA ILE A 43 -28.37 8.78 -7.48
C ILE A 43 -29.50 9.81 -7.57
N THR A 44 -30.45 9.73 -6.64
CA THR A 44 -31.56 10.68 -6.54
C THR A 44 -31.13 11.89 -5.72
N TRP A 45 -30.53 12.86 -6.40
CA TRP A 45 -30.19 14.16 -5.83
C TRP A 45 -31.41 15.08 -5.77
N GLY A 46 -31.45 16.00 -4.80
CA GLY A 46 -32.42 17.08 -4.80
C GLY A 46 -32.11 18.09 -5.90
N GLU A 47 -33.06 18.38 -6.79
CA GLU A 47 -32.94 19.51 -7.73
C GLU A 47 -33.58 20.77 -7.12
N GLU A 48 -32.87 21.90 -7.18
CA GLU A 48 -33.43 23.21 -6.81
C GLU A 48 -34.65 23.52 -7.70
N GLY A 49 -35.85 23.49 -7.10
CA GLY A 49 -37.10 23.89 -7.76
C GLY A 49 -38.00 22.75 -8.25
N VAL A 50 -37.69 21.49 -7.95
CA VAL A 50 -38.54 20.32 -8.26
C VAL A 50 -39.34 19.87 -7.03
N SER A 51 -40.57 19.39 -7.28
CA SER A 51 -41.62 18.99 -6.33
C SER A 51 -41.15 18.44 -4.97
N THR A 52 -41.65 19.05 -3.90
CA THR A 52 -41.22 18.97 -2.49
C THR A 52 -41.65 17.72 -1.71
N GLN A 53 -41.92 16.58 -2.37
CA GLN A 53 -42.57 15.45 -1.69
C GLN A 53 -41.83 14.12 -1.82
N ASP A 54 -40.91 14.00 -2.78
CA ASP A 54 -40.10 12.79 -2.95
C ASP A 54 -38.87 12.85 -2.04
N VAL A 55 -38.44 11.68 -1.59
CA VAL A 55 -37.24 11.52 -0.76
C VAL A 55 -36.00 11.57 -1.64
N TYR A 56 -34.95 12.28 -1.21
CA TYR A 56 -33.73 12.45 -1.99
C TYR A 56 -32.50 12.62 -1.08
N PHE A 57 -31.31 12.46 -1.65
CA PHE A 57 -30.04 12.74 -0.98
C PHE A 57 -29.61 14.18 -1.20
N ASP A 58 -29.12 14.83 -0.15
CA ASP A 58 -28.52 16.17 -0.23
C ASP A 58 -27.22 16.11 -1.05
N ASP A 59 -27.11 16.96 -2.08
CA ASP A 59 -26.00 17.01 -3.04
C ASP A 59 -24.68 17.53 -2.43
N SER A 60 -24.75 18.19 -1.28
CA SER A 60 -23.59 18.59 -0.50
C SER A 60 -22.95 17.44 0.29
N THR A 61 -23.62 16.27 0.36
CA THR A 61 -23.13 15.11 1.11
C THR A 61 -21.86 14.53 0.48
N PRO A 62 -20.73 14.43 1.21
CA PRO A 62 -19.49 13.87 0.66
C PRO A 62 -19.61 12.36 0.46
N PHE A 63 -19.41 11.91 -0.79
CA PHE A 63 -19.37 10.48 -1.14
C PHE A 63 -17.95 9.90 -1.22
N ASN A 64 -16.92 10.74 -1.05
CA ASN A 64 -15.52 10.33 -0.94
C ASN A 64 -14.97 10.73 0.43
N VAL A 65 -14.83 9.76 1.32
CA VAL A 65 -14.40 9.97 2.70
C VAL A 65 -13.01 9.38 2.87
N THR A 66 -12.07 10.17 3.39
CA THR A 66 -10.74 9.68 3.77
C THR A 66 -10.62 9.69 5.29
N ALA A 67 -10.21 8.57 5.86
CA ALA A 67 -9.94 8.45 7.29
C ALA A 67 -8.51 7.96 7.52
N VAL A 68 -7.94 8.34 8.66
CA VAL A 68 -6.64 7.82 9.09
C VAL A 68 -6.88 6.53 9.87
N VAL A 69 -6.08 5.49 9.56
CA VAL A 69 -6.10 4.22 10.28
C VAL A 69 -5.92 4.42 11.79
N GLY A 70 -6.69 3.69 12.60
CA GLY A 70 -6.78 3.86 14.06
C GLY A 70 -7.68 5.02 14.50
N GLY A 71 -8.01 5.95 13.59
CA GLY A 71 -8.88 7.08 13.84
C GLY A 71 -10.37 6.74 13.72
N ARG A 72 -11.18 7.77 13.46
CA ARG A 72 -12.63 7.66 13.25
C ARG A 72 -12.98 8.05 11.82
N ALA A 73 -13.71 7.19 11.11
CA ALA A 73 -14.38 7.54 9.86
C ALA A 73 -15.82 7.95 10.17
N LYS A 74 -16.31 8.98 9.46
CA LYS A 74 -17.71 9.41 9.47
C LYS A 74 -18.21 9.41 8.03
N LEU A 75 -19.11 8.49 7.73
CA LEU A 75 -19.72 8.38 6.41
C LEU A 75 -21.08 9.05 6.53
N GLU A 76 -21.18 10.25 5.97
CA GLU A 76 -22.38 11.08 6.04
C GLU A 76 -23.39 10.62 5.00
N CYS A 77 -24.66 10.65 5.38
CA CYS A 77 -25.77 10.44 4.48
C CYS A 77 -26.91 11.33 4.95
N ARG A 78 -27.18 12.40 4.21
CA ARG A 78 -28.28 13.31 4.51
C ARG A 78 -29.45 13.02 3.58
N VAL A 79 -30.60 12.70 4.16
CA VAL A 79 -31.79 12.26 3.45
C VAL A 79 -32.94 13.21 3.76
N VAL A 80 -33.36 13.97 2.76
CA VAL A 80 -34.41 15.00 2.91
C VAL A 80 -35.77 14.40 2.54
N ASN A 81 -36.83 14.89 3.17
CA ASN A 81 -38.22 14.42 3.01
C ASN A 81 -38.42 12.93 3.34
N LEU A 82 -37.65 12.40 4.30
CA LEU A 82 -37.82 11.02 4.74
C LEU A 82 -39.19 10.82 5.41
N GLY A 83 -40.00 9.91 4.87
CA GLY A 83 -41.32 9.61 5.42
C GLY A 83 -41.26 8.67 6.65
N GLU A 84 -42.29 8.71 7.50
CA GLU A 84 -42.36 7.91 8.75
C GLU A 84 -42.29 6.38 8.55
N LYS A 85 -42.59 5.89 7.34
CA LYS A 85 -42.56 4.46 6.97
C LYS A 85 -41.31 4.07 6.19
N GLN A 86 -40.34 4.97 6.08
CA GLN A 86 -39.11 4.75 5.35
C GLN A 86 -37.94 4.70 6.32
N ASP A 87 -37.04 3.76 6.09
CA ASP A 87 -35.84 3.57 6.88
C ASP A 87 -34.59 3.84 6.05
N VAL A 88 -33.56 4.37 6.72
CA VAL A 88 -32.21 4.48 6.18
C VAL A 88 -31.40 3.27 6.63
N THR A 89 -30.80 2.56 5.69
CA THR A 89 -30.01 1.35 5.91
C THR A 89 -28.59 1.57 5.46
N TRP A 90 -27.61 1.24 6.30
CA TRP A 90 -26.20 1.19 5.89
C TRP A 90 -25.80 -0.24 5.53
N ILE A 91 -25.26 -0.41 4.34
CA ILE A 91 -24.84 -1.71 3.81
C ILE A 91 -23.37 -1.63 3.41
N ARG A 92 -22.59 -2.65 3.75
CA ARG A 92 -21.23 -2.81 3.23
C ARG A 92 -21.28 -3.56 1.91
N ARG A 93 -20.83 -2.93 0.82
CA ARG A 93 -21.05 -3.46 -0.54
C ARG A 93 -20.27 -4.76 -0.84
N ARG A 94 -19.05 -4.89 -0.32
CA ARG A 94 -18.16 -6.03 -0.63
C ARG A 94 -18.74 -7.42 -0.29
N ASP A 95 -19.61 -7.47 0.72
CA ASP A 95 -20.21 -8.70 1.25
C ASP A 95 -21.72 -8.56 1.53
N ILE A 96 -22.32 -7.45 1.09
CA ILE A 96 -23.75 -7.14 1.21
C ILE A 96 -24.21 -7.25 2.68
N HIS A 97 -23.33 -6.92 3.62
CA HIS A 97 -23.63 -7.03 5.04
C HIS A 97 -24.40 -5.79 5.51
N ILE A 98 -25.58 -6.00 6.08
CA ILE A 98 -26.38 -4.93 6.69
C ILE A 98 -25.69 -4.52 8.00
N LEU A 99 -25.23 -3.28 8.05
CA LEU A 99 -24.57 -2.70 9.23
C LEU A 99 -25.60 -2.13 10.19
N SER A 100 -26.64 -1.46 9.67
CA SER A 100 -27.70 -0.86 10.46
C SER A 100 -28.98 -0.67 9.66
N VAL A 101 -30.11 -0.59 10.36
CA VAL A 101 -31.40 -0.10 9.85
C VAL A 101 -31.92 0.96 10.83
N GLY A 102 -32.16 2.16 10.33
CA GLY A 102 -32.41 3.33 11.16
C GLY A 102 -31.28 3.54 12.18
N THR A 103 -31.64 3.73 13.44
CA THR A 103 -30.69 3.90 14.55
C THR A 103 -30.20 2.57 15.14
N HIS A 104 -30.70 1.43 14.66
CA HIS A 104 -30.34 0.11 15.18
C HIS A 104 -29.20 -0.52 14.37
N THR A 105 -28.08 -0.80 15.04
CA THR A 105 -26.92 -1.51 14.48
C THR A 105 -27.16 -3.03 14.50
N TYR A 106 -26.98 -3.69 13.35
CA TYR A 106 -27.17 -5.14 13.17
C TYR A 106 -25.85 -5.92 13.19
N THR A 107 -24.75 -5.30 12.80
CA THR A 107 -23.43 -5.93 12.92
C THR A 107 -23.06 -6.16 14.39
N SER A 108 -22.34 -7.25 14.65
CA SER A 108 -21.75 -7.53 15.98
C SER A 108 -20.45 -6.77 16.23
N ASP A 109 -19.90 -6.12 15.21
CA ASP A 109 -18.69 -5.29 15.34
C ASP A 109 -19.05 -3.95 16.00
N GLU A 110 -18.71 -3.81 17.28
CA GLU A 110 -19.03 -2.63 18.12
C GLU A 110 -18.44 -1.31 17.61
N ARG A 111 -17.49 -1.37 16.66
CA ARG A 111 -16.87 -0.19 16.05
C ARG A 111 -17.82 0.58 15.15
N PHE A 112 -18.82 -0.11 14.59
CA PHE A 112 -19.83 0.47 13.71
C PHE A 112 -20.98 1.01 14.53
N LYS A 113 -21.30 2.30 14.37
CA LYS A 113 -22.42 2.95 15.06
C LYS A 113 -23.12 3.92 14.12
N VAL A 114 -24.43 4.07 14.28
CA VAL A 114 -25.19 5.13 13.60
C VAL A 114 -25.34 6.30 14.54
N VAL A 115 -25.05 7.50 14.02
CA VAL A 115 -25.30 8.77 14.69
C VAL A 115 -26.37 9.51 13.91
N HIS A 116 -27.52 9.69 14.55
CA HIS A 116 -28.66 10.41 14.02
C HIS A 116 -29.15 11.41 15.08
N PRO A 117 -28.77 12.70 14.99
CA PRO A 117 -29.28 13.72 15.89
C PRO A 117 -30.80 13.85 15.78
N VAL A 118 -31.48 14.02 16.92
CA VAL A 118 -32.95 14.10 16.95
C VAL A 118 -33.44 15.27 16.10
N GLY A 119 -34.31 14.98 15.13
CA GLY A 119 -34.89 15.96 14.23
C GLY A 119 -33.95 16.44 13.11
N SER A 120 -32.80 15.78 12.92
CA SER A 120 -31.93 16.01 11.77
C SER A 120 -32.27 15.07 10.62
N ASP A 121 -31.90 15.46 9.41
CA ASP A 121 -31.92 14.61 8.21
C ASP A 121 -30.60 13.79 8.07
N ASP A 122 -29.68 13.93 9.03
CA ASP A 122 -28.36 13.29 9.01
C ASP A 122 -28.40 11.84 9.55
N TRP A 123 -27.88 10.91 8.75
CA TRP A 123 -27.73 9.50 9.08
C TRP A 123 -26.27 9.07 8.93
N THR A 124 -25.43 9.44 9.88
CA THR A 124 -23.98 9.19 9.79
C THR A 124 -23.62 7.79 10.29
N LEU A 125 -22.92 7.01 9.48
CA LEU A 125 -22.24 5.80 9.94
C LEU A 125 -20.85 6.18 10.48
N GLU A 126 -20.63 5.99 11.78
CA GLU A 126 -19.32 6.11 12.41
C GLU A 126 -18.63 4.74 12.49
N ILE A 127 -17.35 4.70 12.10
CA ILE A 127 -16.48 3.52 12.26
C ILE A 127 -15.28 3.95 13.10
N ALA A 128 -15.12 3.39 14.31
CA ALA A 128 -13.98 3.69 15.16
C ALA A 128 -13.60 2.53 16.10
N PRO A 129 -12.32 2.13 16.17
CA PRO A 129 -11.20 2.60 15.34
C PRO A 129 -11.23 2.02 13.91
N VAL A 130 -10.86 2.82 12.91
CA VAL A 130 -10.78 2.38 11.49
C VAL A 130 -9.55 1.49 11.26
N THR A 131 -9.68 0.47 10.42
CA THR A 131 -8.58 -0.39 9.95
C THR A 131 -8.50 -0.36 8.43
N PHE A 132 -7.37 -0.76 7.83
CA PHE A 132 -7.27 -0.90 6.36
C PHE A 132 -8.29 -1.88 5.77
N ARG A 133 -8.79 -2.83 6.58
CA ARG A 133 -9.84 -3.76 6.14
C ARG A 133 -11.21 -3.11 6.02
N ASP A 134 -11.40 -1.92 6.55
CA ASP A 134 -12.66 -1.19 6.44
C ASP A 134 -12.72 -0.34 5.17
N GLU A 135 -11.61 -0.19 4.44
CA GLU A 135 -11.59 0.47 3.13
C GLU A 135 -12.54 -0.20 2.14
N GLY A 136 -13.27 0.62 1.38
CA GLY A 136 -14.21 0.15 0.36
C GLY A 136 -15.48 0.99 0.29
N VAL A 137 -16.47 0.47 -0.45
CA VAL A 137 -17.74 1.14 -0.69
C VAL A 137 -18.79 0.70 0.34
N TYR A 138 -19.41 1.69 0.96
CA TYR A 138 -20.58 1.57 1.81
C TYR A 138 -21.77 2.21 1.10
N GLU A 139 -22.97 1.71 1.34
CA GLU A 139 -24.16 2.20 0.67
C GLU A 139 -25.17 2.65 1.71
N CYS A 140 -25.56 3.92 1.62
CA CYS A 140 -26.71 4.45 2.33
C CYS A 140 -27.95 4.23 1.46
N GLN A 141 -28.85 3.36 1.90
CA GLN A 141 -30.05 2.98 1.15
C GLN A 141 -31.31 3.47 1.86
N VAL A 142 -32.24 4.05 1.11
CA VAL A 142 -33.56 4.43 1.62
C VAL A 142 -34.61 3.45 1.10
N SER A 143 -35.48 2.98 1.98
CA SER A 143 -36.54 2.01 1.64
C SER A 143 -37.75 2.62 0.91
N SER A 144 -37.52 3.64 0.08
CA SER A 144 -38.53 4.24 -0.79
C SER A 144 -38.94 3.29 -1.93
N SER A 145 -39.99 3.64 -2.67
CA SER A 145 -40.43 2.91 -3.85
C SER A 145 -40.44 3.84 -5.07
N PRO A 146 -39.45 3.75 -5.98
CA PRO A 146 -38.33 2.79 -5.99
C PRO A 146 -37.28 3.09 -4.91
N LYS A 147 -36.48 2.08 -4.54
CA LYS A 147 -35.38 2.25 -3.58
C LYS A 147 -34.33 3.21 -4.16
N ILE A 148 -33.81 4.09 -3.33
CA ILE A 148 -32.69 4.98 -3.70
C ILE A 148 -31.46 4.64 -2.85
N SER A 149 -30.27 4.85 -3.42
CA SER A 149 -29.00 4.46 -2.82
C SER A 149 -27.90 5.50 -3.08
N LEU A 150 -27.13 5.84 -2.06
CA LEU A 150 -25.95 6.67 -2.13
C LEU A 150 -24.70 5.83 -1.81
N PRO A 151 -23.83 5.52 -2.79
CA PRO A 151 -22.54 4.90 -2.53
C PRO A 151 -21.56 5.90 -1.93
N VAL A 152 -20.90 5.52 -0.85
CA VAL A 152 -19.85 6.28 -0.16
C VAL A 152 -18.56 5.46 -0.16
N LEU A 153 -17.51 5.99 -0.77
CA LEU A 153 -16.17 5.41 -0.77
C LEU A 153 -15.42 5.84 0.48
N LEU A 154 -15.01 4.88 1.31
CA LEU A 154 -14.09 5.10 2.41
C LEU A 154 -12.68 4.69 1.99
N ALA A 155 -11.75 5.64 1.95
CA ALA A 155 -10.31 5.43 1.81
C ALA A 155 -9.63 5.49 3.20
N VAL A 156 -8.69 4.58 3.46
CA VAL A 156 -8.00 4.50 4.77
C VAL A 156 -6.50 4.73 4.62
N GLU A 157 -6.02 5.88 5.07
CA GLU A 157 -4.62 6.29 4.94
C GLU A 157 -3.82 6.11 6.24
N THR A 158 -2.49 6.06 6.12
CA THR A 158 -1.57 6.15 7.26
C THR A 158 -1.31 7.60 7.68
N VAL A 159 -0.85 7.81 8.91
CA VAL A 159 -0.31 9.10 9.32
C VAL A 159 0.97 9.40 8.52
N LYS A 160 0.87 10.25 7.50
CA LYS A 160 2.00 10.66 6.60
C LYS A 160 3.13 11.41 7.32
N ASN A 161 2.94 11.88 8.56
CA ASN A 161 3.88 12.76 9.28
C ASN A 161 4.80 12.03 10.26
N GLY A 162 5.49 11.01 9.77
CA GLY A 162 6.27 10.08 10.57
C GLY A 162 7.57 9.66 9.95
N PHE A 163 8.49 10.59 9.73
CA PHE A 163 9.84 10.19 9.32
C PHE A 163 10.56 9.62 10.54
N LEU A 164 10.65 8.29 10.61
CA LEU A 164 11.47 7.64 11.62
C LEU A 164 12.93 7.83 11.21
N VAL A 165 13.58 8.85 11.79
CA VAL A 165 15.04 9.00 11.69
C VAL A 165 15.66 7.92 12.54
N ALA A 166 16.28 6.92 11.92
CA ALA A 166 17.17 6.00 12.60
C ALA A 166 18.59 6.56 12.54
N ASN A 167 19.18 6.85 13.69
CA ASN A 167 20.57 7.27 13.81
C ASN A 167 21.46 6.04 14.06
N GLU A 168 22.57 5.94 13.32
CA GLU A 168 23.66 5.01 13.61
C GLU A 168 24.42 5.49 14.86
N VAL A 169 24.72 4.59 15.80
CA VAL A 169 25.59 4.89 16.95
C VAL A 169 26.71 3.86 17.00
N HIS A 170 27.93 4.31 16.72
CA HIS A 170 29.16 3.63 17.08
C HIS A 170 29.41 3.82 18.58
N GLY A 171 29.29 2.74 19.36
CA GLY A 171 29.96 2.66 20.65
C GLY A 171 31.44 2.39 20.41
N SER A 172 32.30 3.09 21.14
CA SER A 172 33.78 3.11 21.03
C SER A 172 34.50 1.76 20.99
N ASP A 173 33.78 0.63 21.17
CA ASP A 173 34.36 -0.70 21.38
C ASP A 173 33.59 -1.85 20.67
N TRP A 174 32.79 -1.59 19.62
CA TRP A 174 32.13 -2.65 18.81
C TRP A 174 31.04 -3.50 19.51
N GLU A 175 30.62 -3.17 20.73
CA GLU A 175 29.79 -4.10 21.52
C GLU A 175 28.27 -3.89 21.44
N ARG A 176 27.76 -2.75 20.96
CA ARG A 176 26.32 -2.43 21.05
C ARG A 176 25.78 -1.73 19.80
N ILE A 177 24.60 -2.15 19.35
CA ILE A 177 23.79 -1.47 18.32
C ILE A 177 22.62 -0.79 19.03
N LEU A 178 22.49 0.53 18.86
CA LEU A 178 21.34 1.30 19.34
C LEU A 178 20.64 1.94 18.15
N ILE A 179 19.39 1.57 17.92
CA ILE A 179 18.56 2.16 16.87
C ILE A 179 17.41 2.90 17.53
N VAL A 180 17.32 4.20 17.26
CA VAL A 180 16.28 5.06 17.82
C VAL A 180 15.41 5.54 16.69
N THR A 181 14.10 5.33 16.78
CA THR A 181 13.12 5.85 15.83
C THR A 181 12.16 6.77 16.55
N LYS A 182 11.77 7.84 15.85
CA LYS A 182 11.11 9.00 16.44
C LYS A 182 9.94 9.41 15.56
N GLN A 183 8.73 9.26 16.07
CA GLN A 183 7.50 9.65 15.39
C GLN A 183 7.05 11.03 15.90
N LYS A 184 6.82 11.98 14.97
CA LYS A 184 6.42 13.37 15.29
C LYS A 184 4.98 13.50 15.81
N ASN A 185 4.13 12.54 15.50
CA ASN A 185 2.76 12.48 16.04
C ASN A 185 2.67 11.46 17.16
N ARG A 186 1.81 11.73 18.15
CA ARG A 186 1.45 10.74 19.16
C ARG A 186 0.76 9.57 18.45
N LEU A 187 1.40 8.43 18.56
CA LEU A 187 0.84 7.13 18.28
C LEU A 187 -0.04 6.78 19.50
N ASP A 188 -1.37 6.64 19.29
CA ASP A 188 -2.33 6.43 20.37
C ASP A 188 -2.00 5.18 21.20
N ASP A 189 -2.66 4.98 22.33
CA ASP A 189 -2.37 3.87 23.24
C ASP A 189 -2.54 2.50 22.56
N PHE A 190 -3.34 2.44 21.50
CA PHE A 190 -3.59 1.24 20.69
C PHE A 190 -2.58 0.94 19.58
N SER A 191 -1.63 1.82 19.28
CA SER A 191 -0.65 1.52 18.23
C SER A 191 0.51 0.68 18.77
N GLN A 192 0.58 -0.58 18.36
CA GLN A 192 1.75 -1.41 18.60
C GLN A 192 2.90 -0.99 17.66
N ILE A 193 4.14 -1.02 18.16
CA ILE A 193 5.35 -0.80 17.36
C ILE A 193 6.07 -2.14 17.25
N ASN A 194 6.25 -2.62 16.04
CA ASN A 194 6.98 -3.84 15.75
C ASN A 194 8.31 -3.52 15.09
N TRP A 195 9.35 -4.27 15.46
CA TRP A 195 10.64 -4.20 14.79
C TRP A 195 10.93 -5.46 14.00
N PHE A 196 11.53 -5.26 12.83
CA PHE A 196 11.94 -6.31 11.91
C PHE A 196 13.42 -6.14 11.58
N ARG A 197 14.10 -7.27 11.35
CA ARG A 197 15.42 -7.34 10.71
C ARG A 197 15.29 -8.19 9.47
N ASP A 198 15.58 -7.62 8.30
CA ASP A 198 15.46 -8.29 7.01
C ASP A 198 14.08 -8.94 6.81
N SER A 199 13.02 -8.20 7.17
CA SER A 199 11.61 -8.65 7.16
C SER A 199 11.21 -9.71 8.20
N VAL A 200 12.14 -10.17 9.04
CA VAL A 200 11.84 -11.10 10.15
C VAL A 200 11.62 -10.30 11.43
N ARG A 201 10.49 -10.54 12.12
CA ARG A 201 10.19 -9.86 13.39
C ARG A 201 11.27 -10.17 14.42
N LEU A 202 11.78 -9.13 15.09
CA LEU A 202 12.75 -9.30 16.17
C LEU A 202 12.11 -10.04 17.35
N ASN A 203 12.87 -10.98 17.91
CA ASN A 203 12.52 -11.70 19.13
C ASN A 203 13.30 -11.10 20.32
N TYR A 204 12.60 -10.37 21.18
CA TYR A 204 13.17 -9.73 22.36
C TYR A 204 13.47 -10.72 23.48
N ASP A 205 12.76 -11.86 23.51
CA ASP A 205 12.92 -12.93 24.50
C ASP A 205 13.85 -14.06 23.99
N SER A 206 14.71 -13.73 23.02
CA SER A 206 15.64 -14.70 22.42
C SER A 206 16.56 -15.30 23.49
N PRO A 207 16.84 -16.62 23.44
CA PRO A 207 17.74 -17.28 24.38
C PRO A 207 19.19 -16.75 24.30
N ARG A 208 19.54 -16.04 23.22
CA ARG A 208 20.82 -15.31 23.14
C ARG A 208 20.93 -14.22 24.23
N GLY A 209 19.81 -13.61 24.61
CA GLY A 209 19.77 -12.40 25.41
C GLY A 209 20.34 -11.17 24.69
N GLY A 210 20.22 -10.01 25.32
CA GLY A 210 20.87 -8.79 24.87
C GLY A 210 20.13 -8.02 23.77
N VAL A 211 18.90 -8.38 23.42
CA VAL A 211 18.02 -7.57 22.57
C VAL A 211 16.92 -6.99 23.44
N SER A 212 16.74 -5.67 23.45
CA SER A 212 15.71 -5.01 24.25
C SER A 212 15.01 -3.91 23.47
N LEU A 213 13.72 -3.74 23.77
CA LEU A 213 12.85 -2.72 23.19
C LEU A 213 12.39 -1.76 24.29
N GLU A 214 12.63 -0.47 24.09
CA GLU A 214 12.10 0.59 24.92
C GLU A 214 11.17 1.46 24.07
N ILE A 215 9.95 1.71 24.57
CA ILE A 215 8.99 2.61 23.92
C ILE A 215 8.65 3.71 24.91
N GLU A 216 8.90 4.95 24.50
CA GLU A 216 8.59 6.15 25.26
C GLU A 216 7.51 6.94 24.53
N LYS A 217 6.33 7.07 25.15
CA LYS A 217 5.20 7.83 24.63
C LYS A 217 5.07 9.15 25.39
N THR A 218 5.22 10.26 24.67
CA THR A 218 4.93 11.62 25.16
C THR A 218 3.77 12.22 24.37
N PRO A 219 3.10 13.28 24.87
CA PRO A 219 2.00 13.92 24.15
C PRO A 219 2.35 14.43 22.74
N VAL A 220 3.64 14.71 22.50
CA VAL A 220 4.14 15.33 21.26
C VAL A 220 4.95 14.35 20.41
N ARG A 221 5.40 13.22 20.97
CA ARG A 221 6.34 12.33 20.30
C ARG A 221 6.25 10.91 20.84
N THR A 222 6.35 9.94 19.94
CA THR A 222 6.62 8.55 20.31
C THR A 222 8.03 8.18 19.88
N THR A 223 8.83 7.67 20.80
CA THR A 223 10.21 7.21 20.56
C THR A 223 10.28 5.71 20.80
N SER A 224 10.83 4.96 19.85
CA SER A 224 11.14 3.55 20.03
C SER A 224 12.65 3.35 19.93
N LYS A 225 13.22 2.57 20.85
CA LYS A 225 14.65 2.28 20.91
C LYS A 225 14.84 0.77 20.93
N ILE A 226 15.63 0.26 19.98
CA ILE A 226 16.16 -1.11 20.03
C ILE A 226 17.60 -1.04 20.46
N LEU A 227 17.93 -1.80 21.51
CA LEU A 227 19.30 -1.98 21.97
C LEU A 227 19.68 -3.46 21.80
N ILE A 228 20.76 -3.69 21.04
CA ILE A 228 21.40 -5.00 20.89
C ILE A 228 22.78 -4.92 21.53
N THR A 229 23.04 -5.76 22.53
CA THR A 229 24.33 -5.89 23.21
C THR A 229 25.09 -7.11 22.72
N ALA A 230 26.42 -7.08 22.83
CA ALA A 230 27.32 -8.11 22.31
C ALA A 230 27.01 -8.42 20.83
N ALA A 231 27.02 -7.37 20.00
CA ALA A 231 26.66 -7.44 18.59
C ALA A 231 27.56 -8.45 17.83
N ARG A 232 26.94 -9.22 16.92
CA ARG A 232 27.61 -10.25 16.10
C ARG A 232 27.41 -9.94 14.63
N ALA A 233 28.24 -10.50 13.75
CA ALA A 233 28.07 -10.37 12.29
C ALA A 233 26.64 -10.69 11.81
N GLN A 234 25.94 -11.61 12.48
CA GLN A 234 24.54 -11.98 12.21
C GLN A 234 23.50 -10.91 12.59
N ASP A 235 23.92 -9.84 13.28
CA ASP A 235 23.07 -8.70 13.61
C ASP A 235 23.14 -7.59 12.60
N GLN A 236 23.97 -7.71 11.58
CA GLN A 236 23.88 -6.84 10.43
C GLN A 236 22.56 -7.09 9.69
N GLY A 237 22.07 -6.06 9.00
CA GLY A 237 20.87 -6.16 8.19
C GLY A 237 20.04 -4.89 8.21
N ASN A 238 18.90 -4.96 7.54
CA ASN A 238 17.96 -3.86 7.44
C ASN A 238 16.97 -3.90 8.61
N TYR A 239 17.11 -2.96 9.52
CA TYR A 239 16.23 -2.81 10.67
C TYR A 239 15.07 -1.88 10.34
N THR A 240 13.85 -2.41 10.39
CA THR A 240 12.62 -1.67 10.12
C THR A 240 11.80 -1.52 11.40
N CYS A 241 11.49 -0.28 11.75
CA CYS A 241 10.48 0.05 12.75
C CYS A 241 9.14 0.26 12.03
N ALA A 242 8.14 -0.56 12.36
CA ALA A 242 6.83 -0.55 11.76
C ALA A 242 5.74 -0.36 12.82
N PRO A 243 5.24 0.88 13.01
CA PRO A 243 4.06 1.14 13.80
C PRO A 243 2.81 0.59 13.10
N GLN A 244 1.81 0.17 13.87
CA GLN A 244 0.55 -0.37 13.32
C GLN A 244 -0.25 0.64 12.47
N TYR A 245 -0.14 1.93 12.78
CA TYR A 245 -0.99 3.00 12.21
C TYR A 245 -0.21 4.16 11.56
N ALA A 246 1.08 3.96 11.31
CA ALA A 246 1.93 4.97 10.67
C ALA A 246 2.91 4.31 9.69
N GLY A 247 3.53 5.12 8.84
CA GLY A 247 4.57 4.65 7.93
C GLY A 247 5.72 3.97 8.68
N ALA A 248 6.23 2.89 8.11
CA ALA A 248 7.45 2.24 8.59
C ALA A 248 8.68 3.00 8.09
N ALA A 249 9.80 2.86 8.80
CA ALA A 249 11.09 3.28 8.27
C ALA A 249 12.21 2.35 8.71
N SER A 250 13.26 2.42 7.93
CA SER A 250 14.26 1.39 7.82
C SER A 250 15.66 2.01 7.86
N VAL A 251 16.59 1.31 8.49
CA VAL A 251 18.01 1.65 8.50
C VAL A 251 18.83 0.41 8.27
N MET A 252 19.87 0.55 7.46
CA MET A 252 20.81 -0.52 7.25
C MET A 252 21.91 -0.45 8.30
N VAL A 253 22.17 -1.54 9.01
CA VAL A 253 23.20 -1.62 10.04
C VAL A 253 24.30 -2.57 9.58
N TYR A 254 25.52 -2.07 9.56
CA TYR A 254 26.73 -2.84 9.28
C TYR A 254 27.67 -2.77 10.49
N LEU A 255 28.34 -3.89 10.80
CA LEU A 255 29.45 -3.91 11.74
C LEU A 255 30.72 -3.79 10.92
N VAL A 256 31.38 -2.64 11.01
CA VAL A 256 32.70 -2.42 10.45
C VAL A 256 33.73 -2.96 11.45
N ASN A 257 34.99 -3.18 11.09
CA ASN A 257 36.06 -3.38 12.06
C ASN A 257 36.91 -2.12 12.08
N GLY A 258 37.38 -1.71 13.25
CA GLY A 258 38.06 -0.43 13.46
C GLY A 258 39.43 -0.37 12.83
N GLU A 259 39.48 -0.14 11.53
CA GLU A 259 40.53 0.60 10.85
C GLU A 259 39.82 1.71 10.04
N GLU A 260 40.30 2.95 10.15
CA GLU A 260 39.67 4.20 9.70
C GLU A 260 38.88 4.13 8.37
N PRO A 261 37.82 4.95 8.19
CA PRO A 261 37.24 5.15 6.87
C PRO A 261 38.26 5.92 6.03
N ALA A 262 39.04 5.21 5.21
CA ALA A 262 39.78 5.81 4.13
C ALA A 262 38.80 6.65 3.30
N ALA A 263 39.14 7.92 3.11
CA ALA A 263 38.36 8.86 2.32
C ALA A 263 37.92 8.21 1.00
N VAL A 264 36.60 8.17 0.76
CA VAL A 264 36.03 7.80 -0.53
C VAL A 264 36.50 8.83 -1.55
N GLN A 265 37.59 8.52 -2.26
CA GLN A 265 37.94 9.23 -3.47
C GLN A 265 36.99 8.76 -4.56
N THR A 266 35.96 9.56 -4.85
CA THR A 266 35.24 9.46 -6.13
C THR A 266 36.18 9.91 -7.25
N GLY A 267 37.01 8.98 -7.69
CA GLY A 267 37.79 9.06 -8.93
C GLY A 267 37.52 7.80 -9.72
N SER A 268 36.46 7.81 -10.53
CA SER A 268 36.13 6.69 -11.42
C SER A 268 37.20 6.55 -12.51
N SER A 269 38.23 5.75 -12.27
CA SER A 269 38.98 5.14 -13.37
C SER A 269 38.28 3.84 -13.75
N MET A 270 37.49 3.89 -14.82
CA MET A 270 37.06 2.68 -15.53
C MET A 270 38.31 2.02 -16.12
N THR A 271 38.89 1.05 -15.42
CA THR A 271 39.76 0.06 -16.06
C THR A 271 38.86 -0.87 -16.85
N VAL A 272 38.60 -0.52 -18.11
CA VAL A 272 38.10 -1.47 -19.10
C VAL A 272 39.21 -2.52 -19.24
N ALA A 273 38.94 -3.75 -18.82
CA ALA A 273 39.82 -4.88 -19.12
C ALA A 273 39.76 -5.12 -20.64
N VAL A 274 40.62 -4.42 -21.37
CA VAL A 274 40.75 -4.62 -22.81
C VAL A 274 41.46 -5.95 -22.99
N ASN A 275 40.78 -6.92 -23.60
CA ASN A 275 41.33 -8.24 -23.82
C ASN A 275 42.59 -8.09 -24.71
N GLN A 276 43.78 -8.30 -24.14
CA GLN A 276 45.08 -8.01 -24.77
C GLN A 276 45.21 -8.67 -26.16
N TYR A 277 44.61 -9.85 -26.33
CA TYR A 277 44.60 -10.59 -27.59
C TYR A 277 43.82 -9.91 -28.72
N LEU A 278 42.80 -9.09 -28.40
CA LEU A 278 42.04 -8.34 -29.40
C LEU A 278 42.85 -7.16 -29.93
N LEU A 279 43.58 -6.45 -29.08
CA LEU A 279 44.44 -5.34 -29.49
C LEU A 279 45.56 -5.82 -30.42
N ASP A 280 46.22 -6.94 -30.08
CA ASP A 280 47.27 -7.52 -30.92
C ASP A 280 46.73 -7.98 -32.28
N SER A 281 45.51 -8.53 -32.33
CA SER A 281 44.87 -8.94 -33.59
C SER A 281 44.53 -7.75 -34.49
N VAL A 282 44.07 -6.63 -33.92
CA VAL A 282 43.74 -5.41 -34.67
C VAL A 282 45.01 -4.74 -35.19
N LEU A 283 46.09 -4.72 -34.40
CA LEU A 283 47.39 -4.20 -34.81
C LEU A 283 47.98 -5.02 -35.96
N LEU A 284 47.88 -6.35 -35.91
CA LEU A 284 48.34 -7.23 -36.99
C LEU A 284 47.55 -6.98 -38.29
N ILE A 285 46.23 -6.84 -38.21
CA ILE A 285 45.36 -6.57 -39.37
C ILE A 285 45.70 -5.20 -39.99
N MET A 286 45.88 -4.16 -39.17
CA MET A 286 46.27 -2.83 -39.66
C MET A 286 47.64 -2.84 -40.33
N LEU A 287 48.59 -3.61 -39.82
CA LEU A 287 49.93 -3.74 -40.39
C LEU A 287 49.91 -4.49 -41.73
N ILE A 288 49.06 -5.52 -41.85
CA ILE A 288 48.82 -6.22 -43.13
C ILE A 288 48.17 -5.28 -44.16
N LEU A 289 47.20 -4.46 -43.75
CA LEU A 289 46.53 -3.49 -44.63
C LEU A 289 47.48 -2.37 -45.11
N LEU A 290 48.43 -1.95 -44.27
CA LEU A 290 49.45 -0.98 -44.65
C LEU A 290 50.50 -1.56 -45.61
N LEU A 291 50.79 -2.85 -45.51
CA LEU A 291 51.70 -3.56 -46.42
C LEU A 291 51.01 -3.99 -47.72
N TYR A 292 49.68 -4.01 -47.76
CA TYR A 292 48.86 -4.32 -48.93
C TYR A 292 48.29 -3.04 -49.57
N GLN A 293 49.13 -2.02 -49.77
CA GLN A 293 48.81 -0.92 -50.68
C GLN A 293 49.35 -1.30 -52.07
N PRO A 294 48.49 -1.47 -53.09
CA PRO A 294 48.95 -1.76 -54.44
C PRO A 294 49.64 -0.50 -55.00
N THR A 295 50.90 -0.65 -55.41
CA THR A 295 51.60 0.35 -56.24
C THR A 295 50.95 0.47 -57.62
#